data_AF-A0A538AKH4-F1
#
_entry.id   AF-A0A538AKH4-F1
#
_cell.length_a   1.000
_cell.length_b   1.000
_cell.length_c   1.000
_cell.angle_alpha   90.00
_cell.angle_beta   90.00
_cell.angle_gamma   90.00
#
_symmetry.space_group_name_H-M   'P 1'
#
loop_
_entity.id
_entity.type
_entity.pdbx_description
1 polymer ?
#
loop_
_entity_poly.entity_id
_entity_poly.type
_entity_poly.pdbx_seq_one_letter_code
_entity_poly.pdbx_strand_id
1 'polypeptide(L)'
;MYEDEWRVEVDLADEQHGYGLGERFRAHDLDDEARERLGRRIIVTRDGPRVFLYAGSEGEAREAERVARELVAADELSAEITVTRWHPVAEEWRDAKIPLPRSEAEEREEARRREEHELAEATEEGSYDWLLKLELPDRSEAAQLEERLRAEGLPVHRRWRYLTVDVLTEERANELGSRLREELPDAEVWVEANPDDIPNPTFVLLESRL
;
A
#
# COMPACT_ATOMS: atom_id res chain seq x y z
N MET A 1 15.72 12.40 -3.51
CA MET A 1 16.37 11.10 -3.31
C MET A 1 15.51 10.42 -2.28
N TYR A 2 14.76 9.39 -2.69
CA TYR A 2 14.13 8.50 -1.72
C TYR A 2 15.27 7.88 -0.93
N GLU A 3 15.27 8.03 0.40
CA GLU A 3 16.19 7.24 1.22
C GLU A 3 15.88 5.78 0.89
N ASP A 4 16.87 4.97 0.53
CA ASP A 4 16.60 3.58 0.23
C ASP A 4 16.08 2.93 1.52
N GLU A 5 14.77 2.67 1.60
CA GLU A 5 14.15 2.04 2.76
C GLU A 5 14.34 0.53 2.65
N TRP A 6 15.02 -0.05 3.63
CA TRP A 6 15.32 -1.48 3.68
C TRP A 6 14.62 -2.13 4.86
N ARG A 7 14.20 -3.38 4.65
CA ARG A 7 13.54 -4.17 5.68
C ARG A 7 14.00 -5.62 5.59
N VAL A 8 14.11 -6.27 6.75
CA VAL A 8 14.18 -7.74 6.82
C VAL A 8 12.86 -8.23 7.35
N GLU A 9 12.29 -9.20 6.66
CA GLU A 9 11.04 -9.87 7.03
C GLU A 9 11.40 -11.26 7.51
N VAL A 10 11.00 -11.57 8.74
CA VAL A 10 11.14 -12.88 9.35
C VAL A 10 9.73 -13.42 9.51
N ASP A 11 9.32 -14.32 8.62
CA ASP A 11 8.05 -15.03 8.75
C ASP A 11 8.27 -16.31 9.55
N LEU A 12 7.75 -16.28 10.77
CA LEU A 12 7.81 -17.40 11.68
C LEU A 12 6.72 -18.44 11.34
N ALA A 13 5.68 -18.13 10.57
CA ALA A 13 4.57 -19.06 10.32
C ALA A 13 4.93 -20.20 9.35
N ASP A 14 5.54 -21.28 9.84
CA ASP A 14 5.57 -22.55 9.11
C ASP A 14 4.22 -23.27 9.26
N GLU A 15 3.40 -23.29 8.20
CA GLU A 15 2.14 -24.04 8.16
C GLU A 15 2.33 -25.58 8.30
N GLN A 16 3.55 -26.10 8.10
CA GLN A 16 3.85 -27.53 8.33
C GLN A 16 4.10 -27.86 9.80
N HIS A 17 4.45 -26.87 10.63
CA HIS A 17 4.78 -27.02 12.04
C HIS A 17 4.17 -25.87 12.85
N GLY A 18 2.84 -25.87 12.99
CA GLY A 18 2.14 -24.91 13.83
C GLY A 18 2.79 -24.81 15.22
N TYR A 19 3.20 -23.60 15.58
CA TYR A 19 3.97 -23.34 16.79
C TYR A 19 3.47 -24.04 18.05
N GLY A 20 4.31 -24.89 18.65
CA GLY A 20 4.13 -25.32 20.02
C GLY A 20 4.22 -24.12 20.97
N LEU A 21 3.51 -24.16 22.10
CA LEU A 21 3.50 -23.08 23.12
C LEU A 21 4.92 -22.59 23.50
N GLY A 22 5.91 -23.49 23.57
CA GLY A 22 7.31 -23.15 23.89
C GLY A 22 8.06 -22.41 22.78
N GLU A 23 7.77 -22.70 21.52
CA GLU A 23 8.31 -21.94 20.39
C GLU A 23 7.68 -20.55 20.30
N ARG A 24 6.42 -20.38 20.74
CA ARG A 24 5.77 -19.05 20.86
C ARG A 24 6.42 -18.19 21.93
N PHE A 25 6.86 -18.79 23.05
CA PHE A 25 7.60 -18.08 24.08
C PHE A 25 9.00 -17.66 23.60
N ARG A 26 9.75 -18.56 22.96
CA ARG A 26 11.08 -18.21 22.39
C ARG A 26 10.99 -17.22 21.23
N ALA A 27 9.96 -17.36 20.39
CA ALA A 27 9.69 -16.39 19.35
C ALA A 27 9.44 -15.00 19.93
N HIS A 28 8.86 -14.86 21.13
CA HIS A 28 8.67 -13.57 21.80
C HIS A 28 9.98 -12.94 22.28
N ASP A 29 10.99 -13.75 22.61
CA ASP A 29 12.31 -13.23 23.02
C ASP A 29 13.13 -12.75 21.81
N LEU A 30 12.85 -13.26 20.61
CA LEU A 30 13.60 -12.95 19.39
C LEU A 30 13.61 -11.46 19.01
N ASP A 31 12.50 -10.73 19.18
CA ASP A 31 12.49 -9.30 18.85
C ASP A 31 13.22 -8.45 19.91
N ASP A 32 13.19 -8.84 21.18
CA ASP A 32 13.95 -8.18 22.23
C ASP A 32 15.46 -8.44 22.08
N GLU A 33 15.86 -9.67 21.77
CA GLU A 33 17.26 -10.01 21.47
C GLU A 33 17.77 -9.31 20.20
N ALA A 34 16.93 -9.23 19.16
CA ALA A 34 17.29 -8.49 17.94
C ALA A 34 17.50 -7.00 18.24
N ARG A 35 16.62 -6.38 19.06
CA ARG A 35 16.79 -4.99 19.51
C ARG A 35 18.10 -4.79 20.29
N GLU A 36 18.44 -5.71 21.19
CA GLU A 36 19.67 -5.62 21.98
C GLU A 36 20.93 -5.72 21.10
N ARG A 37 20.96 -6.69 20.17
CA ARG A 37 22.15 -6.95 19.33
C ARG A 37 22.35 -5.92 18.22
N LEU A 38 21.27 -5.44 17.60
CA LEU A 38 21.35 -4.51 16.47
C LEU A 38 21.45 -3.04 16.92
N GLY A 39 21.02 -2.75 18.15
CA GLY A 39 21.05 -1.42 18.74
C GLY A 39 20.11 -0.44 18.03
N ARG A 40 20.29 0.87 18.29
CA ARG A 40 19.36 1.94 17.85
C ARG A 40 19.30 2.21 16.34
N ARG A 41 20.08 1.49 15.53
CA ARG A 41 20.14 1.68 14.07
C ARG A 41 19.07 0.89 13.32
N ILE A 42 18.53 -0.15 13.96
CA ILE A 42 17.49 -1.00 13.40
C ILE A 42 16.23 -0.84 14.24
N ILE A 43 15.11 -0.58 13.58
CA ILE A 43 13.80 -0.55 14.25
C ILE A 43 13.17 -1.93 14.11
N VAL A 44 12.81 -2.54 15.24
CA VAL A 44 12.22 -3.88 15.28
C VAL A 44 10.75 -3.79 15.64
N THR A 45 9.88 -4.28 14.75
CA THR A 45 8.44 -4.36 14.96
C THR A 45 7.95 -5.80 14.76
N ARG A 46 6.82 -6.15 15.36
CA ARG A 46 6.21 -7.47 15.28
C ARG A 46 4.74 -7.33 14.94
N ASP A 47 4.28 -8.15 14.00
CA ASP A 47 2.88 -8.33 13.68
C ASP A 47 2.56 -9.83 13.64
N GLY A 48 1.94 -10.34 14.71
CA GLY A 48 1.67 -11.76 14.88
C GLY A 48 2.93 -12.64 14.73
N PRO A 49 2.97 -13.57 13.75
CA PRO A 49 4.14 -14.40 13.47
C PRO A 49 5.23 -13.67 12.66
N ARG A 50 5.01 -12.44 12.19
CA ARG A 50 5.99 -11.73 11.38
C ARG A 50 6.80 -10.76 12.23
N VAL A 51 8.12 -10.78 12.05
CA VAL A 51 9.03 -9.77 12.64
C VAL A 51 9.65 -8.97 11.51
N PHE A 52 9.63 -7.65 11.66
CA PHE A 52 10.18 -6.71 10.69
C PHE A 52 11.34 -5.94 11.31
N LEU A 53 12.49 -5.95 10.62
CA LEU A 53 13.70 -5.21 10.99
C LEU A 53 13.95 -4.12 9.95
N TYR A 54 13.65 -2.87 10.29
CA TYR A 54 13.84 -1.73 9.39
C TYR A 54 15.26 -1.17 9.50
N ALA A 55 15.90 -0.99 8.35
CA ALA A 55 17.28 -0.55 8.21
C ALA A 55 17.38 0.65 7.27
N GLY A 56 18.35 1.55 7.53
CA GLY A 56 18.58 2.73 6.69
C GLY A 56 19.47 2.46 5.47
N SER A 57 19.95 1.23 5.29
CA SER A 57 20.81 0.84 4.17
C SER A 57 20.81 -0.66 3.92
N GLU A 58 21.22 -1.08 2.71
CA GLU A 58 21.37 -2.50 2.38
C GLU A 58 22.36 -3.18 3.32
N GLY A 59 23.49 -2.55 3.60
CA GLY A 59 24.51 -3.11 4.47
C GLY A 59 23.98 -3.40 5.87
N GLU A 60 23.18 -2.50 6.44
CA GLU A 60 22.52 -2.70 7.71
C GLU A 60 21.43 -3.77 7.65
N ALA A 61 20.68 -3.86 6.54
CA ALA A 61 19.69 -4.92 6.34
C ALA A 61 20.33 -6.31 6.22
N ARG A 62 21.48 -6.43 5.54
CA ARG A 62 22.24 -7.68 5.44
C ARG A 62 22.83 -8.11 6.79
N GLU A 63 23.26 -7.13 7.59
CA GLU A 63 23.69 -7.38 8.96
C GLU A 63 22.53 -7.89 9.83
N ALA A 64 21.38 -7.23 9.74
CA ALA A 64 20.16 -7.62 10.43
C ALA A 64 19.68 -9.02 9.99
N GLU A 65 19.74 -9.34 8.70
CA GLU A 65 19.43 -10.67 8.15
C GLU A 65 20.32 -11.73 8.80
N ARG A 66 21.62 -11.48 8.89
CA ARG A 66 22.57 -12.42 9.50
C ARG A 66 22.27 -12.64 10.97
N VAL A 67 22.03 -11.57 11.73
CA VAL A 67 21.67 -11.67 13.15
C VAL A 67 20.35 -12.42 13.34
N ALA A 68 19.34 -12.14 12.51
CA ALA A 68 18.06 -12.86 12.56
C ALA A 68 18.24 -14.36 12.31
N ARG A 69 19.06 -14.74 11.31
CA ARG A 69 19.37 -16.16 11.05
C ARG A 69 20.09 -16.83 12.21
N GLU A 70 21.03 -16.13 12.86
CA GLU A 70 21.74 -16.62 14.04
C GLU A 70 20.78 -16.85 15.23
N LEU A 71 19.83 -15.94 15.46
CA LEU A 71 18.82 -16.05 16.51
C LEU A 71 17.85 -17.21 16.25
N VAL A 72 17.28 -17.26 15.04
CA VAL A 72 16.37 -18.36 14.64
C VAL A 72 17.05 -19.72 14.81
N ALA A 73 18.33 -19.84 14.44
CA ALA A 73 19.08 -21.07 14.62
C ALA A 73 19.40 -21.38 16.09
N ALA A 74 19.72 -20.37 16.91
CA ALA A 74 20.03 -20.54 18.32
C ALA A 74 18.81 -21.01 19.13
N ASP A 75 17.62 -20.54 18.75
CA ASP A 75 16.36 -20.86 19.42
C ASP A 75 15.63 -22.08 18.84
N GLU A 76 16.28 -22.78 17.89
CA GLU A 76 15.75 -23.95 17.19
C GLU A 76 14.40 -23.67 16.49
N LEU A 77 14.24 -22.45 15.94
CA LEU A 77 13.04 -22.00 15.24
C LEU A 77 13.12 -22.28 13.73
N SER A 78 11.96 -22.43 13.09
CA SER A 78 11.81 -22.43 11.64
C SER A 78 11.26 -21.09 11.18
N ALA A 79 11.96 -20.41 10.27
CA ALA A 79 11.52 -19.12 9.74
C ALA A 79 11.96 -18.93 8.29
N GLU A 80 11.10 -18.29 7.50
CA GLU A 80 11.51 -17.70 6.23
C GLU A 80 12.07 -16.29 6.50
N ILE A 81 13.28 -16.02 6.00
CA ILE A 81 13.94 -14.73 6.19
C ILE A 81 14.27 -14.15 4.83
N THR A 82 13.70 -12.97 4.54
CA THR A 82 13.82 -12.27 3.28
C THR A 82 14.23 -10.81 3.50
N VAL A 83 15.19 -10.32 2.72
CA VAL A 83 15.55 -8.91 2.69
C VAL A 83 14.71 -8.23 1.61
N THR A 84 13.90 -7.26 2.01
CA THR A 84 13.08 -6.46 1.14
C THR A 84 13.54 -5.01 1.10
N ARG A 85 13.21 -4.33 0.01
CA ARG A 85 13.45 -2.90 -0.22
C ARG A 85 12.14 -2.28 -0.68
N TRP A 86 11.86 -1.06 -0.25
CA TRP A 86 10.79 -0.26 -0.81
C TRP A 86 11.00 -0.08 -2.32
N HIS A 87 9.98 -0.41 -3.11
CA HIS A 87 10.00 -0.28 -4.56
C HIS A 87 9.30 1.03 -4.95
N PRO A 88 10.02 2.12 -5.27
CA PRO A 88 9.45 3.47 -5.32
C PRO A 88 8.38 3.67 -6.40
N VAL A 89 8.40 2.87 -7.48
CA VAL A 89 7.40 2.95 -8.56
C VAL A 89 6.19 2.04 -8.31
N ALA A 90 6.43 0.93 -7.59
CA ALA A 90 5.38 -0.03 -7.27
C ALA A 90 4.73 0.30 -5.92
N GLU A 91 5.33 1.22 -5.16
CA GLU A 91 4.88 1.69 -3.85
C GLU A 91 4.60 0.54 -2.87
N GLU A 92 5.47 -0.47 -2.90
CA GLU A 92 5.35 -1.66 -2.05
C GLU A 92 6.73 -2.22 -1.67
N TRP A 93 6.76 -3.05 -0.62
CA TRP A 93 7.96 -3.78 -0.20
C TRP A 93 8.18 -5.00 -1.09
N ARG A 94 9.34 -5.10 -1.76
CA ARG A 94 9.69 -6.23 -2.63
C ARG A 94 11.02 -6.86 -2.25
N ASP A 95 11.22 -8.15 -2.54
CA ASP A 95 12.53 -8.82 -2.38
C ASP A 95 13.61 -7.98 -3.06
N ALA A 96 14.68 -7.68 -2.31
CA ALA A 96 15.81 -6.89 -2.77
C ALA A 96 16.49 -7.44 -4.04
N LYS A 97 16.31 -8.72 -4.34
CA LYS A 97 16.78 -9.38 -5.58
C LYS A 97 16.03 -8.88 -6.81
N ILE A 98 14.83 -8.34 -6.65
CA ILE A 98 14.07 -7.73 -7.75
C ILE A 98 14.75 -6.40 -8.10
N PRO A 99 15.32 -6.26 -9.31
CA PRO A 99 16.00 -5.03 -9.69
C PRO A 99 14.98 -3.90 -9.83
N LEU A 100 15.39 -2.68 -9.44
CA LEU A 100 14.60 -1.49 -9.79
C LEU A 100 14.64 -1.27 -11.30
N PRO A 101 13.60 -0.63 -11.86
CA PRO A 101 13.64 -0.06 -13.20
C PRO A 101 14.93 0.73 -13.42
N ARG A 102 15.54 0.54 -14.60
CA ARG A 102 16.81 1.19 -15.01
C ARG A 102 16.60 2.21 -16.12
N SER A 103 15.38 2.34 -16.61
CA SER A 103 15.01 3.26 -17.67
C SER A 103 13.59 3.79 -17.46
N GLU A 104 13.31 4.98 -17.98
CA GLU A 104 11.96 5.56 -17.95
C GLU A 104 10.91 4.65 -18.61
N ALA A 105 11.30 3.83 -19.59
CA ALA A 105 10.39 2.89 -20.24
C ALA A 105 9.97 1.76 -19.27
N GLU A 106 10.91 1.26 -18.48
CA GLU A 106 10.64 0.27 -17.44
C GLU A 106 9.85 0.88 -16.28
N GLU A 107 10.13 2.13 -15.90
CA GLU A 107 9.35 2.86 -14.88
C GLU A 107 7.89 3.03 -15.33
N ARG A 108 7.65 3.45 -16.58
CA ARG A 108 6.29 3.56 -17.12
C ARG A 108 5.55 2.23 -17.15
N GLU A 109 6.24 1.15 -17.49
CA GLU A 109 5.65 -0.19 -17.50
C GLU A 109 5.30 -0.68 -16.08
N GLU A 110 6.16 -0.41 -15.09
CA GLU A 110 5.88 -0.73 -13.69
C GLU A 110 4.72 0.10 -13.15
N ALA A 111 4.69 1.41 -13.43
CA ALA A 111 3.60 2.29 -13.02
C ALA A 111 2.25 1.85 -13.63
N ARG A 112 2.24 1.44 -14.90
CA ARG A 112 1.03 0.90 -15.54
C ARG A 112 0.57 -0.40 -14.87
N ARG A 113 1.51 -1.31 -14.54
CA ARG A 113 1.19 -2.54 -13.82
C ARG A 113 0.62 -2.27 -12.42
N ARG A 114 1.17 -1.30 -11.70
CA ARG A 114 0.65 -0.86 -10.40
C ARG A 114 -0.78 -0.34 -10.54
N GLU A 115 -1.02 0.59 -11.46
CA GLU A 115 -2.35 1.17 -11.70
C GLU A 115 -3.38 0.10 -12.10
N GLU A 116 -2.99 -0.87 -12.94
CA GLU A 116 -3.84 -2.00 -13.33
C GLU A 116 -4.20 -2.89 -12.12
N HIS A 117 -3.26 -3.13 -11.20
CA HIS A 117 -3.48 -3.90 -9.99
C HIS A 117 -4.38 -3.17 -8.99
N GLU A 118 -4.06 -1.91 -8.69
CA GLU A 118 -4.88 -1.06 -7.81
C GLU A 118 -6.31 -0.97 -8.35
N LEU A 119 -6.49 -0.80 -9.67
CA LEU A 119 -7.83 -0.78 -10.29
C LEU A 119 -8.57 -2.11 -10.11
N ALA A 120 -7.87 -3.24 -10.21
CA ALA A 120 -8.49 -4.55 -10.01
C ALA A 120 -8.96 -4.72 -8.55
N GLU A 121 -8.12 -4.38 -7.58
CA GLU A 121 -8.44 -4.42 -6.15
C GLU A 121 -9.60 -3.48 -5.80
N ALA A 122 -9.50 -2.21 -6.22
CA ALA A 122 -10.56 -1.20 -6.02
C ALA A 122 -11.91 -1.66 -6.62
N THR A 123 -11.87 -2.31 -7.78
CA THR A 123 -13.07 -2.85 -8.43
C THR A 123 -13.64 -4.05 -7.67
N GLU A 124 -12.80 -4.93 -7.11
CA GLU A 124 -13.22 -6.09 -6.34
C GLU A 124 -13.79 -5.69 -4.98
N GLU A 125 -13.11 -4.80 -4.27
CA GLU A 125 -13.51 -4.32 -2.94
C GLU A 125 -14.61 -3.26 -3.00
N GLY A 126 -14.78 -2.60 -4.15
CA GLY A 126 -15.70 -1.49 -4.34
C GLY A 126 -15.28 -0.22 -3.58
N SER A 127 -14.00 -0.11 -3.24
CA SER A 127 -13.41 1.05 -2.57
C SER A 127 -12.48 1.80 -3.53
N TYR A 128 -12.59 3.12 -3.55
CA TYR A 128 -11.75 4.01 -4.35
C TYR A 128 -11.37 5.22 -3.51
N ASP A 129 -10.11 5.62 -3.53
CA ASP A 129 -9.60 6.65 -2.64
C ASP A 129 -10.10 8.07 -3.00
N TRP A 130 -10.57 8.28 -4.22
CA TRP A 130 -11.01 9.59 -4.73
C TRP A 130 -12.38 9.54 -5.40
N LEU A 131 -13.13 10.63 -5.22
CA LEU A 131 -14.43 10.85 -5.84
C LEU A 131 -14.39 12.14 -6.65
N LEU A 132 -14.77 12.04 -7.92
CA LEU A 132 -15.09 13.21 -8.72
C LEU A 132 -16.61 13.44 -8.68
N LYS A 133 -17.03 14.54 -8.07
CA LYS A 133 -18.44 14.92 -7.98
C LYS A 133 -18.75 15.97 -9.03
N LEU A 134 -19.86 15.78 -9.73
CA LEU A 134 -20.36 16.74 -10.72
C LEU A 134 -21.80 17.10 -10.44
N GLU A 135 -22.12 18.37 -10.58
CA GLU A 135 -23.48 18.89 -10.63
C GLU A 135 -23.72 19.48 -12.01
N LEU A 136 -24.66 18.90 -12.74
CA LEU A 136 -25.04 19.36 -14.07
C LEU A 136 -26.30 20.22 -14.02
N PRO A 137 -26.51 21.10 -15.02
CA PRO A 137 -27.70 21.94 -15.12
C PRO A 137 -29.00 21.14 -15.02
N ASP A 138 -29.06 19.99 -15.68
CA ASP A 138 -30.24 19.13 -15.69
C ASP A 138 -29.95 17.61 -15.76
N ARG A 139 -31.02 16.84 -15.55
CA ARG A 139 -30.99 15.38 -15.48
C ARG A 139 -30.68 14.69 -16.82
N SER A 140 -30.99 15.34 -17.95
CA SER A 140 -30.76 14.80 -19.30
C SER A 140 -29.29 14.90 -19.64
N GLU A 141 -28.67 16.04 -19.36
CA GLU A 141 -27.22 16.20 -19.51
C GLU A 141 -26.46 15.22 -18.60
N ALA A 142 -26.89 15.08 -17.33
CA ALA A 142 -26.30 14.11 -16.42
C ALA A 142 -26.42 12.66 -16.96
N ALA A 143 -27.53 12.30 -17.58
CA ALA A 143 -27.71 10.97 -18.18
C ALA A 143 -26.82 10.75 -19.40
N GLN A 144 -26.65 11.76 -20.26
CA GLN A 144 -25.75 11.68 -21.42
C GLN A 144 -24.28 11.55 -20.99
N LEU A 145 -23.88 12.30 -19.95
CA LEU A 145 -22.53 12.22 -19.42
C LEU A 145 -22.26 10.89 -18.73
N GLU A 146 -23.22 10.35 -17.98
CA GLU A 146 -23.15 9.01 -17.39
C GLU A 146 -22.89 7.93 -18.46
N GLU A 147 -23.65 7.96 -19.56
CA GLU A 147 -23.50 7.00 -20.65
C GLU A 147 -22.12 7.10 -21.30
N ARG A 148 -21.63 8.32 -21.55
CA ARG A 148 -20.30 8.56 -22.12
C ARG A 148 -19.18 8.04 -21.23
N LEU A 149 -19.18 8.42 -19.95
CA LEU A 149 -18.12 8.03 -19.02
C LEU A 149 -18.13 6.51 -18.75
N ARG A 150 -19.30 5.87 -18.71
CA ARG A 150 -19.38 4.40 -18.65
C ARG A 150 -18.82 3.72 -19.89
N ALA A 151 -19.03 4.30 -21.08
CA ALA A 151 -18.43 3.78 -22.31
C ALA A 151 -16.90 3.91 -22.33
N GLU A 152 -16.33 4.86 -21.57
CA GLU A 152 -14.89 4.98 -21.29
C GLU A 152 -14.39 3.98 -20.22
N GLY A 153 -15.29 3.18 -19.64
CA GLY A 153 -14.96 2.18 -18.61
C GLY A 153 -14.88 2.73 -17.19
N LEU A 154 -15.37 3.96 -16.95
CA LEU A 154 -15.32 4.57 -15.62
C LEU A 154 -16.49 4.11 -14.73
N PRO A 155 -16.24 3.85 -13.43
CA PRO A 155 -17.28 3.59 -12.45
C PRO A 155 -18.05 4.88 -12.13
N VAL A 156 -19.25 5.01 -12.70
CA VAL A 156 -20.06 6.23 -12.57
C VAL A 156 -21.42 5.93 -11.94
N HIS A 157 -21.76 6.73 -10.93
CA HIS A 157 -23.03 6.70 -10.22
C HIS A 157 -23.78 8.01 -10.46
N ARG A 158 -25.04 7.93 -10.92
CA ARG A 158 -25.89 9.10 -11.12
C ARG A 158 -27.04 9.13 -10.12
N ARG A 159 -27.27 10.31 -9.55
CA ARG A 159 -28.50 10.63 -8.83
C ARG A 159 -29.08 11.93 -9.32
N TRP A 160 -30.13 11.84 -10.15
CA TRP A 160 -30.81 12.98 -10.77
C TRP A 160 -29.88 13.80 -11.68
N ARG A 161 -29.48 15.02 -11.28
CA ARG A 161 -28.53 15.90 -11.99
C ARG A 161 -27.10 15.83 -11.45
N TYR A 162 -26.87 15.00 -10.43
CA TYR A 162 -25.58 14.82 -9.79
C TYR A 162 -24.93 13.52 -10.27
N LEU A 163 -23.62 13.55 -10.50
CA LEU A 163 -22.79 12.41 -10.82
C LEU A 163 -21.66 12.29 -9.80
N THR A 164 -21.27 11.06 -9.54
CA THR A 164 -20.05 10.71 -8.83
C THR A 164 -19.30 9.69 -9.67
N VAL A 165 -18.02 9.95 -9.90
CA VAL A 165 -17.10 9.03 -10.57
C VAL A 165 -16.10 8.58 -9.52
N ASP A 166 -15.97 7.27 -9.34
CA ASP A 166 -14.97 6.72 -8.45
C ASP A 166 -13.62 6.70 -9.18
N VAL A 167 -12.57 7.20 -8.52
CA VAL A 167 -11.25 7.39 -9.13
C VAL A 167 -10.19 6.88 -8.17
N LEU A 168 -9.21 6.15 -8.73
CA LEU A 168 -8.16 5.53 -7.92
C LEU A 168 -7.18 6.53 -7.33
N THR A 169 -6.68 7.45 -8.15
CA THR A 169 -5.59 8.33 -7.73
C THR A 169 -6.00 9.79 -7.78
N GLU A 170 -5.38 10.59 -6.93
CA GLU A 170 -5.56 12.04 -6.91
C GLU A 170 -5.23 12.67 -8.27
N GLU A 171 -4.14 12.22 -8.89
CA GLU A 171 -3.68 12.72 -10.19
C GLU A 171 -4.74 12.48 -11.26
N ARG A 172 -5.25 11.25 -11.35
CA ARG A 172 -6.30 10.90 -12.33
C ARG A 172 -7.61 11.62 -12.05
N ALA A 173 -7.96 11.85 -10.79
CA ALA A 173 -9.14 12.63 -10.42
C ALA A 173 -9.00 14.10 -10.84
N ASN A 174 -7.81 14.68 -10.68
CA ASN A 174 -7.51 16.05 -11.10
C ASN A 174 -7.46 16.20 -12.63
N GLU A 175 -6.87 15.25 -13.34
CA GLU A 175 -6.86 15.22 -14.80
C GLU A 175 -8.29 15.13 -15.36
N LEU A 176 -9.08 14.17 -14.87
CA LEU A 176 -10.47 13.99 -15.29
C LEU A 176 -11.32 15.21 -14.94
N GLY A 177 -11.15 15.75 -13.73
CA GLY A 177 -11.85 16.95 -13.29
C GLY A 177 -11.51 18.18 -14.13
N SER A 178 -10.25 18.35 -14.52
CA SER A 178 -9.81 19.47 -15.37
C SER A 178 -10.38 19.34 -16.78
N ARG A 179 -10.32 18.16 -17.38
CA ARG A 179 -10.97 17.86 -18.66
C ARG A 179 -12.46 18.18 -18.63
N LEU A 180 -13.18 17.72 -17.60
CA LEU A 180 -14.63 17.91 -17.52
C LEU A 180 -15.04 19.37 -17.25
N ARG A 181 -14.23 20.15 -16.50
CA ARG A 181 -14.45 21.59 -16.34
C ARG A 181 -14.31 22.35 -17.66
N GLU A 182 -13.39 21.93 -18.53
CA GLU A 182 -13.22 22.54 -19.86
C GLU A 182 -14.37 22.18 -20.82
N GLU A 183 -14.84 20.93 -20.77
CA GLU A 183 -15.92 20.44 -21.63
C GLU A 183 -17.31 20.92 -21.20
N LEU A 184 -17.52 21.18 -19.91
CA LEU A 184 -18.82 21.46 -19.29
C LEU A 184 -18.74 22.75 -18.46
N PRO A 185 -18.70 23.94 -19.11
CA PRO A 185 -18.51 25.22 -18.41
C PRO A 185 -19.67 25.59 -17.47
N ASP A 186 -20.86 25.01 -17.69
CA ASP A 186 -22.05 25.22 -16.88
C ASP A 186 -22.23 24.17 -15.76
N ALA A 187 -21.30 23.21 -15.65
CA ALA A 187 -21.30 22.19 -14.59
C ALA A 187 -20.35 22.57 -13.45
N GLU A 188 -20.74 22.27 -12.23
CA GLU A 188 -19.85 22.37 -11.07
C GLU A 188 -19.14 21.02 -10.87
N VAL A 189 -17.82 21.06 -10.66
CA VAL A 189 -16.95 19.87 -10.60
C VAL A 189 -16.01 19.95 -9.40
N TRP A 190 -16.05 18.94 -8.54
CA TRP A 190 -15.23 18.84 -7.32
C TRP A 190 -14.46 17.52 -7.28
N VAL A 191 -13.22 17.59 -6.80
CA VAL A 191 -12.40 16.42 -6.47
C VAL A 191 -12.34 16.32 -4.95
N GLU A 192 -12.70 15.16 -4.41
CA GLU A 192 -12.68 14.91 -2.97
C GLU A 192 -12.04 13.54 -2.70
N ALA A 193 -11.29 13.42 -1.61
CA ALA A 193 -10.92 12.11 -1.09
C ALA A 193 -12.18 11.38 -0.62
N ASN A 194 -12.26 10.07 -0.85
CA ASN A 194 -13.40 9.27 -0.48
C ASN A 194 -13.45 9.13 1.06
N PRO A 195 -14.51 9.62 1.72
CA PRO A 195 -14.61 9.57 3.17
C PRO A 195 -14.69 8.16 3.74
N ASP A 196 -15.10 7.16 2.95
CA ASP A 196 -15.13 5.75 3.39
C ASP A 196 -13.72 5.13 3.45
N ASP A 197 -12.76 5.72 2.75
CA ASP A 197 -11.35 5.29 2.72
C ASP A 197 -10.45 6.10 3.67
N ILE A 198 -10.94 7.24 4.18
CA ILE A 198 -10.23 7.97 5.24
C ILE A 198 -10.31 7.16 6.53
N PRO A 199 -9.20 6.67 7.10
CA PRO A 199 -9.23 6.00 8.40
C PRO A 199 -9.83 6.96 9.41
N ASN A 200 -10.98 6.57 9.99
CA ASN A 200 -11.68 7.39 10.97
C ASN A 200 -10.68 7.80 12.07
N PRO A 201 -10.53 9.10 12.38
CA PRO A 201 -9.53 9.60 13.34
C PRO A 201 -9.66 9.00 14.74
N THR A 202 -10.77 8.30 15.03
CA THR A 202 -10.96 7.54 16.26
C THR A 202 -10.02 6.31 16.38
N PHE A 203 -9.56 5.72 15.26
CA PHE A 203 -8.68 4.55 15.29
C PHE A 203 -7.18 4.89 15.39
N VAL A 204 -6.75 6.06 14.90
CA VAL A 204 -5.35 6.53 15.01
C VAL A 204 -4.95 6.79 16.49
N LEU A 205 -5.92 6.90 17.40
CA LEU A 205 -5.69 7.12 18.84
C LEU A 205 -5.64 5.83 19.69
N LEU A 206 -5.76 4.64 19.09
CA LEU A 206 -5.77 3.36 19.83
C LEU A 206 -4.51 2.49 19.64
N GLU A 207 -3.54 2.88 18.80
CA GLU A 207 -2.23 2.22 18.69
C GLU A 207 -1.11 2.95 19.43
N SER A 208 -1.40 3.43 20.64
CA SER A 208 -0.36 3.95 21.53
C SER A 208 -0.73 3.58 22.97
N ARG A 209 -0.10 2.49 23.42
CA ARG A 209 -0.25 1.79 24.72
C ARG A 209 -1.29 0.68 24.72
N LEU A 210 -0.82 -0.54 24.48
CA LEU A 210 -0.84 -1.58 25.49
C LEU A 210 0.56 -2.21 25.58
#